data_AF-A0AAP0GZF4-F1
#
_entry.id   AF-A0AAP0GZF4-F1
#
_cell.length_a   1.000
_cell.length_b   1.000
_cell.length_c   1.000
_cell.angle_alpha   90.00
_cell.angle_beta   90.00
_cell.angle_gamma   90.00
#
_symmetry.space_group_name_H-M   'P 1'
#
loop_
_entity.id
_entity.type
_entity.pdbx_description
1 polymer ?
#
loop_
_entity_poly.entity_id
_entity_poly.type
_entity_poly.pdbx_seq_one_letter_code
_entity_poly.pdbx_strand_id
1 'polypeptide(L)'
;MDNIASSIITPVVQSLMAPVKKYLGFFFCSTKYVKKMEEKMDQLSLTEQDIRSKWEQAVTRTHEVSHHVEPWLDEVKTVSEEARKIPTGGIGCFHMAKRYKAGKQSSDILDEIEALEKRGSEIKFSGAPRPLAEVASTSSIGPSTSSGPYDTQHNFFESRKSVFDEALKALQSNNESQKIIALSGMGGEGGSWGKHD
;
A
#
# COMPACT_ATOMS: atom_id res chain seq x y z
N MET A 1 37.97 52.01 -41.31
CA MET A 1 37.02 51.07 -41.96
C MET A 1 36.16 50.33 -40.93
N ASP A 2 36.29 50.68 -39.65
CA ASP A 2 35.85 49.86 -38.51
C ASP A 2 34.37 50.08 -38.17
N ASN A 3 33.82 51.26 -38.50
CA ASN A 3 32.41 51.59 -38.27
C ASN A 3 31.45 50.88 -39.25
N ILE A 4 31.87 50.63 -40.49
CA ILE A 4 31.03 49.95 -41.49
C ILE A 4 30.97 48.45 -41.18
N ALA A 5 32.11 47.85 -40.84
CA ALA A 5 32.17 46.45 -40.41
C ALA A 5 31.33 46.22 -39.13
N SER A 6 31.46 47.08 -38.11
CA SER A 6 30.69 46.97 -36.86
C SER A 6 29.17 47.13 -37.06
N SER A 7 28.76 48.06 -37.93
CA SER A 7 27.34 48.33 -38.25
C SER A 7 26.65 47.16 -38.96
N ILE A 8 27.40 46.39 -39.77
CA ILE A 8 26.88 45.21 -40.49
C ILE A 8 26.95 43.96 -39.60
N ILE A 9 28.02 43.78 -38.83
CA ILE A 9 28.23 42.59 -37.99
C ILE A 9 27.20 42.52 -36.86
N THR A 10 26.86 43.64 -36.24
CA THR A 10 25.93 43.69 -35.09
C THR A 10 24.53 43.11 -35.38
N PRO A 11 23.80 43.55 -36.42
CA PRO A 11 22.48 42.99 -36.75
C PRO A 11 22.54 41.53 -37.23
N VAL A 12 23.64 41.12 -37.87
CA VAL A 12 23.86 39.72 -38.29
C VAL A 12 24.05 38.82 -37.07
N VAL A 13 24.89 39.22 -36.11
CA VAL A 13 25.09 38.49 -34.87
C VAL A 13 23.80 38.42 -34.06
N GLN A 14 23.03 39.51 -33.93
CA GLN A 14 21.74 39.49 -33.23
C GLN A 14 20.72 38.57 -33.91
N SER A 15 20.61 38.62 -35.24
CA SER A 15 19.68 37.76 -36.01
C SER A 15 20.05 36.28 -35.92
N LEU A 16 21.34 35.94 -35.82
CA LEU A 16 21.80 34.56 -35.60
C LEU A 16 21.66 34.12 -34.14
N MET A 17 21.88 35.02 -33.18
CA MET A 17 21.86 34.72 -31.75
C MET A 17 20.44 34.41 -31.24
N ALA A 18 19.40 35.04 -31.80
CA ALA A 18 18.01 34.80 -31.40
C ALA A 18 17.55 33.34 -31.60
N PRO A 19 17.68 32.73 -32.80
CA PRO A 19 17.36 31.31 -32.99
C PRO A 19 18.31 30.41 -32.19
N VAL A 20 19.61 30.71 -32.12
CA VAL A 20 20.58 29.93 -31.32
C VAL A 20 20.19 29.89 -29.84
N LYS A 21 19.83 31.03 -29.24
CA LYS A 21 19.32 31.10 -27.86
C LYS A 21 18.05 30.26 -27.67
N LYS A 22 17.13 30.27 -28.62
CA LYS A 22 15.90 29.47 -28.56
C LYS A 22 16.19 27.98 -28.59
N TYR A 23 17.06 27.52 -29.49
CA TYR A 23 17.46 26.11 -29.58
C TYR A 23 18.30 25.65 -28.38
N LEU A 24 19.21 26.48 -27.87
CA LEU A 24 19.97 26.17 -26.65
C LEU A 24 19.10 26.17 -25.39
N GLY A 25 18.15 27.10 -25.27
CA GLY A 25 17.21 27.13 -24.15
C GLY A 25 16.39 25.84 -24.10
N PHE A 26 15.93 25.39 -25.26
CA PHE A 26 15.21 24.14 -25.42
C PHE A 26 16.05 22.89 -25.02
N PHE A 27 17.32 22.88 -25.42
CA PHE A 27 18.30 21.84 -25.08
C PHE A 27 18.54 21.74 -23.56
N PHE A 28 18.73 22.90 -22.92
CA PHE A 28 19.01 22.97 -21.49
C PHE A 28 17.77 22.60 -20.66
N CYS A 29 16.58 23.03 -21.07
CA CYS A 29 15.32 22.68 -20.40
C CYS A 29 15.08 21.17 -20.38
N SER A 30 15.22 20.49 -21.52
CA SER A 30 14.98 19.03 -21.60
C SER A 30 15.91 18.25 -20.67
N THR A 31 17.20 18.60 -20.67
CA THR A 31 18.21 17.96 -19.81
C THR A 31 17.93 18.21 -18.32
N LYS A 32 17.48 19.43 -17.98
CA LYS A 32 17.08 19.79 -16.62
C LYS A 32 15.92 18.95 -16.11
N TYR A 33 14.88 18.72 -16.92
CA TYR A 33 13.73 17.90 -16.53
C TYR A 33 14.11 16.43 -16.31
N VAL A 34 14.90 15.86 -17.23
CA VAL A 34 15.39 14.46 -17.08
C VAL A 34 16.17 14.30 -15.78
N LYS A 35 17.14 15.18 -15.52
CA LYS A 35 17.95 15.11 -14.30
C LYS A 35 17.10 15.26 -13.04
N LYS A 36 16.18 16.25 -13.03
CA LYS A 36 15.30 16.48 -11.88
C LYS A 36 14.38 15.27 -11.63
N MET A 37 13.89 14.64 -12.69
CA MET A 37 13.08 13.42 -12.61
C MET A 37 13.87 12.28 -11.97
N GLU A 38 15.12 12.04 -12.38
CA GLU A 38 16.00 11.03 -11.77
C GLU A 38 16.18 11.29 -10.27
N GLU A 39 16.57 12.51 -9.90
CA GLU A 39 16.77 12.90 -8.49
C GLU A 39 15.49 12.69 -7.65
N LYS A 40 14.33 13.04 -8.20
CA LYS A 40 13.03 12.89 -7.53
C LYS A 40 12.57 11.43 -7.44
N MET A 41 12.87 10.63 -8.46
CA MET A 41 12.57 9.21 -8.45
C MET A 41 13.38 8.46 -7.38
N ASP A 42 14.66 8.82 -7.21
CA ASP A 42 15.50 8.26 -6.13
C ASP A 42 14.92 8.57 -4.74
N GLN A 43 14.43 9.80 -4.53
CA GLN A 43 13.76 10.19 -3.28
C GLN A 43 12.45 9.42 -3.06
N LEU A 44 11.65 9.25 -4.12
CA LEU A 44 10.40 8.50 -4.05
C LEU A 44 10.65 7.03 -3.72
N SER A 45 11.70 6.42 -4.28
CA SER A 45 12.12 5.03 -3.98
C SER A 45 12.49 4.84 -2.50
N LEU A 46 13.21 5.79 -1.90
CA LEU A 46 13.50 5.75 -0.46
C LEU A 46 12.23 5.84 0.39
N THR A 47 11.29 6.69 -0.03
CA THR A 47 9.99 6.83 0.63
C THR A 47 9.16 5.56 0.50
N GLU A 48 9.19 4.92 -0.67
CA GLU A 48 8.54 3.64 -0.93
C GLU A 48 9.04 2.56 0.02
N GLN A 49 10.36 2.46 0.20
CA GLN A 49 10.98 1.50 1.11
C GLN A 49 10.57 1.74 2.57
N ASP A 50 10.55 3.00 3.02
CA ASP A 50 10.14 3.35 4.38
C ASP A 50 8.66 3.00 4.64
N ILE A 51 7.76 3.38 3.72
CA ILE A 51 6.33 3.08 3.81
C ILE A 51 6.09 1.57 3.79
N ARG A 52 6.76 0.83 2.89
CA ARG A 52 6.67 -0.63 2.80
C ARG A 52 7.13 -1.30 4.09
N SER A 53 8.25 -0.88 4.66
CA SER A 53 8.76 -1.40 5.94
C SER A 53 7.80 -1.15 7.10
N LYS A 54 7.24 0.06 7.18
CA LYS A 54 6.22 0.40 8.20
C LYS A 54 4.96 -0.42 8.04
N TRP A 55 4.53 -0.64 6.80
CA TRP A 55 3.38 -1.46 6.46
C TRP A 55 3.58 -2.92 6.88
N GLU A 56 4.70 -3.54 6.51
CA GLU A 56 5.04 -4.92 6.89
C GLU A 56 5.10 -5.10 8.42
N GLN A 57 5.67 -4.12 9.14
CA GLN A 57 5.69 -4.12 10.61
C GLN A 57 4.29 -4.00 11.21
N ALA A 58 3.45 -3.13 10.67
CA ALA A 58 2.08 -2.94 11.14
C ALA A 58 1.22 -4.20 10.90
N VAL A 59 1.34 -4.82 9.74
CA VAL A 59 0.69 -6.11 9.43
C VAL A 59 1.15 -7.20 10.40
N THR A 60 2.46 -7.34 10.62
CA THR A 60 3.03 -8.34 11.54
C THR A 60 2.53 -8.16 12.98
N ARG A 61 2.37 -6.90 13.43
CA ARG A 61 1.85 -6.58 14.76
C ARG A 61 0.32 -6.58 14.84
N THR A 62 -0.37 -6.96 13.76
CA THR A 62 -1.84 -6.90 13.67
C THR A 62 -2.37 -5.50 14.02
N HIS A 63 -1.67 -4.44 13.61
CA HIS A 63 -2.11 -3.06 13.76
C HIS A 63 -3.07 -2.66 12.64
N GLU A 64 -3.83 -1.60 12.86
CA GLU A 64 -4.62 -0.99 11.80
C GLU A 64 -3.72 -0.31 10.76
N VAL A 65 -3.97 -0.63 9.50
CA VAL A 65 -3.19 -0.15 8.35
C VAL A 65 -4.09 0.67 7.44
N SER A 66 -3.56 1.79 6.95
CA SER A 66 -4.27 2.61 5.96
C SER A 66 -4.47 1.83 4.66
N HIS A 67 -5.71 1.79 4.18
CA HIS A 67 -6.08 1.17 2.90
C HIS A 67 -5.46 1.86 1.68
N HIS A 68 -4.88 3.06 1.85
CA HIS A 68 -4.20 3.80 0.79
C HIS A 68 -2.78 3.30 0.50
N VAL A 69 -2.18 2.46 1.37
CA VAL A 69 -0.78 2.03 1.23
C VAL A 69 -0.56 1.18 -0.02
N GLU A 70 -1.36 0.12 -0.22
CA GLU A 70 -1.21 -0.77 -1.37
C GLU A 70 -1.41 -0.06 -2.71
N PRO A 71 -2.50 0.72 -2.93
CA PRO A 71 -2.66 1.49 -4.17
C PRO A 71 -1.50 2.45 -4.42
N TRP A 72 -1.02 3.12 -3.38
CA TRP A 72 0.10 4.05 -3.52
C TRP A 72 1.39 3.33 -3.95
N LEU A 73 1.70 2.16 -3.38
CA LEU A 73 2.87 1.35 -3.77
C LEU A 73 2.79 0.88 -5.23
N ASP A 74 1.61 0.46 -5.69
CA ASP A 74 1.39 0.04 -7.07
C ASP A 74 1.53 1.21 -8.06
N GLU A 75 1.05 2.39 -7.70
CA GLU A 75 1.22 3.60 -8.49
C GLU A 75 2.70 4.01 -8.58
N VAL A 76 3.44 4.01 -7.45
CA VAL A 76 4.89 4.29 -7.45
C VAL A 76 5.65 3.33 -8.38
N LYS A 77 5.31 2.04 -8.33
CA LYS A 77 5.91 1.04 -9.23
C LYS A 77 5.62 1.35 -10.70
N THR A 78 4.38 1.72 -11.01
CA THR A 78 3.96 2.08 -12.38
C THR A 78 4.75 3.28 -12.89
N VAL A 79 4.82 4.36 -12.11
CA VAL A 79 5.57 5.57 -12.46
C VAL A 79 7.08 5.27 -12.61
N SER A 80 7.62 4.39 -11.77
CA SER A 80 9.01 3.92 -11.87
C SER A 80 9.30 3.18 -13.19
N GLU A 81 8.40 2.28 -13.59
CA GLU A 81 8.50 1.57 -14.87
C GLU A 81 8.41 2.53 -16.07
N GLU A 82 7.58 3.58 -15.98
CA GLU A 82 7.47 4.60 -17.01
C GLU A 82 8.72 5.49 -17.10
N ALA A 83 9.25 5.92 -15.97
CA ALA A 83 10.48 6.70 -15.93
C ALA A 83 11.67 5.94 -16.55
N ARG A 84 11.75 4.63 -16.30
CA ARG A 84 12.81 3.77 -16.88
C ARG A 84 12.72 3.64 -18.40
N LYS A 85 11.55 3.87 -19.00
CA LYS A 85 11.37 3.85 -20.47
C LYS A 85 11.90 5.14 -21.12
N ILE A 86 12.14 6.20 -20.35
CA ILE A 86 12.65 7.46 -20.89
C ILE A 86 14.16 7.33 -21.16
N PRO A 87 14.61 7.67 -22.38
CA PRO A 87 16.03 7.68 -22.68
C PRO A 87 16.73 8.84 -21.95
N THR A 88 17.42 8.52 -20.86
CA THR A 88 18.16 9.49 -20.04
C THR A 88 19.58 9.76 -20.54
N GLY A 89 20.16 8.81 -21.30
CA GLY A 89 21.50 8.91 -21.90
C GLY A 89 21.52 8.68 -23.42
N GLY A 90 22.65 8.99 -24.05
CA GLY A 90 22.92 8.61 -25.45
C GLY A 90 22.21 9.42 -26.54
N ILE A 91 21.39 10.42 -26.20
CA ILE A 91 20.80 11.33 -27.18
C ILE A 91 21.86 12.36 -27.60
N GLY A 92 22.54 12.14 -28.73
CA GLY A 92 23.55 13.06 -29.26
C GLY A 92 23.02 14.50 -29.42
N CYS A 93 23.89 15.52 -29.34
CA CYS A 93 23.46 16.92 -29.12
C CYS A 93 22.47 17.47 -30.17
N PHE A 94 22.53 16.95 -31.40
CA PHE A 94 21.73 17.39 -32.54
C PHE A 94 20.35 16.71 -32.68
N HIS A 95 20.03 15.69 -31.87
CA HIS A 95 18.74 15.00 -31.94
C HIS A 95 17.65 15.75 -31.13
N MET A 96 17.30 16.96 -31.58
CA MET A 96 16.42 17.89 -30.86
C MET A 96 15.02 17.32 -30.59
N ALA A 97 14.40 16.64 -31.58
CA ALA A 97 13.07 16.05 -31.40
C ALA A 97 13.05 14.94 -30.34
N LYS A 98 14.10 14.09 -30.30
CA LYS A 98 14.24 13.05 -29.27
C LYS A 98 14.45 13.65 -27.88
N ARG A 99 15.28 14.69 -27.78
CA ARG A 99 15.46 15.45 -26.54
C ARG A 99 14.16 16.05 -26.05
N TYR A 100 13.37 16.63 -26.95
CA TYR A 100 12.09 17.19 -26.58
C TYR A 100 11.16 16.17 -25.98
N LYS A 101 11.02 15.05 -26.68
CA LYS A 101 10.16 13.97 -26.23
C LYS A 101 10.59 13.50 -24.84
N ALA A 102 11.89 13.23 -24.63
CA ALA A 102 12.42 12.84 -23.33
C ALA A 102 12.16 13.89 -22.24
N GLY A 103 12.48 15.16 -22.51
CA GLY A 103 12.26 16.25 -21.55
C GLY A 103 10.79 16.48 -21.21
N LYS A 104 9.89 16.34 -22.19
CA LYS A 104 8.45 16.45 -21.98
C LYS A 104 7.92 15.30 -21.14
N GLN A 105 8.27 14.06 -21.48
CA GLN A 105 7.90 12.87 -20.69
C GLN A 105 8.43 12.96 -19.25
N SER A 106 9.67 13.43 -19.06
CA SER A 106 10.23 13.64 -17.72
C SER A 106 9.52 14.73 -16.94
N SER A 107 9.03 15.78 -17.61
CA SER A 107 8.20 16.80 -16.96
C SER A 107 6.86 16.24 -16.50
N ASP A 108 6.23 15.41 -17.33
CA ASP A 108 4.92 14.82 -17.00
C ASP A 108 5.06 13.85 -15.81
N ILE A 109 6.11 13.01 -15.80
CA ILE A 109 6.42 12.11 -14.67
C ILE A 109 6.75 12.90 -13.40
N LEU A 110 7.40 14.07 -13.50
CA LEU A 110 7.68 14.90 -12.34
C LEU A 110 6.40 15.37 -11.64
N ASP A 111 5.37 15.72 -12.41
CA ASP A 111 4.07 16.13 -11.87
C ASP A 111 3.39 14.94 -11.15
N GLU A 112 3.53 13.73 -11.69
CA GLU A 112 3.03 12.50 -11.06
C GLU A 112 3.79 12.15 -9.77
N ILE A 113 5.13 12.28 -9.77
CA ILE A 113 5.94 12.10 -8.56
C ILE A 113 5.52 13.10 -7.48
N GLU A 114 5.29 14.37 -7.82
CA GLU A 114 4.84 15.37 -6.84
C GLU A 114 3.48 15.01 -6.22
N ALA A 115 2.55 14.51 -7.05
CA ALA A 115 1.25 14.02 -6.56
C ALA A 115 1.40 12.77 -5.66
N LEU A 116 2.33 11.88 -5.97
CA LEU A 116 2.64 10.70 -5.16
C LEU A 116 3.33 11.07 -3.84
N GLU A 117 4.29 12.00 -3.85
CA GLU A 117 4.95 12.50 -2.64
C GLU A 117 3.91 13.11 -1.68
N LYS A 118 2.98 13.92 -2.21
CA LYS A 118 1.91 14.50 -1.40
C LYS A 118 1.03 13.43 -0.77
N ARG A 119 0.48 12.50 -1.56
CA ARG A 119 -0.37 11.41 -1.03
C ARG A 119 0.40 10.50 -0.07
N GLY A 120 1.68 10.21 -0.36
CA GLY A 120 2.54 9.41 0.50
C GLY A 120 2.74 10.05 1.87
N SER A 121 2.88 11.38 1.93
CA SER A 121 2.98 12.12 3.20
C SER A 121 1.70 12.11 4.04
N GLU A 122 0.55 11.85 3.42
CA GLU A 122 -0.76 11.75 4.08
C GLU A 122 -1.01 10.34 4.66
N ILE A 123 -0.20 9.35 4.29
CA ILE A 123 -0.31 7.98 4.82
C ILE A 123 0.12 7.97 6.29
N LYS A 124 -0.84 7.67 7.17
CA LYS A 124 -0.62 7.50 8.60
C LYS A 124 -0.65 6.03 8.99
N PHE A 125 0.28 5.64 9.85
CA PHE A 125 0.29 4.34 10.49
C PHE A 125 -0.21 4.50 11.92
N SER A 126 -1.29 3.80 12.27
CA SER A 126 -1.76 3.75 13.64
C SER A 126 -0.92 2.74 14.42
N GLY A 127 -0.46 3.14 15.61
CA GLY A 127 0.11 2.21 16.57
C GLY A 127 -0.95 1.37 17.29
N ALA A 128 -2.24 1.62 17.03
CA ALA A 128 -3.31 0.88 17.66
C ALA A 128 -3.38 -0.55 17.09
N PRO A 129 -3.49 -1.57 17.96
CA PRO A 129 -3.83 -2.91 17.51
C PRO A 129 -5.16 -2.84 16.75
N ARG A 130 -5.23 -3.56 15.62
CA ARG A 130 -6.46 -3.75 14.88
C ARG A 130 -7.48 -4.32 15.87
N PRO A 131 -8.69 -3.75 15.97
CA PRO A 131 -9.72 -4.37 16.79
C PRO A 131 -9.82 -5.82 16.32
N LEU A 132 -9.56 -6.79 17.22
CA LEU A 132 -10.03 -8.14 16.98
C LEU A 132 -11.49 -7.96 16.66
N ALA A 133 -11.91 -8.38 15.46
CA ALA A 133 -13.29 -8.28 15.06
C ALA A 133 -14.11 -8.75 16.25
N GLU A 134 -14.82 -7.82 16.90
CA GLU A 134 -15.87 -8.19 17.80
C GLU A 134 -16.74 -9.02 16.88
N VAL A 135 -16.73 -10.34 17.07
CA VAL A 135 -17.75 -11.20 16.51
C VAL A 135 -18.98 -10.52 17.02
N ALA A 136 -19.66 -9.76 16.15
CA ALA A 136 -20.93 -9.18 16.47
C ALA A 136 -21.66 -10.35 17.07
N SER A 137 -21.92 -10.28 18.37
CA SER A 137 -22.79 -11.23 19.03
C SER A 137 -24.13 -10.91 18.41
N THR A 138 -24.32 -11.42 17.20
CA THR A 138 -25.58 -11.64 16.57
C THR A 138 -26.22 -12.60 17.53
N SER A 139 -26.89 -12.01 18.52
CA SER A 139 -27.96 -12.66 19.23
C SER A 139 -28.75 -13.38 18.14
N SER A 140 -28.73 -14.72 18.18
CA SER A 140 -29.14 -15.66 17.13
C SER A 140 -28.15 -15.83 15.95
N ILE A 141 -27.16 -16.71 16.10
CA ILE A 141 -26.99 -17.99 15.37
C ILE A 141 -25.68 -18.64 15.86
N GLY A 142 -25.74 -19.92 16.23
CA GLY A 142 -24.65 -20.67 16.86
C GLY A 142 -23.40 -20.87 16.00
N PRO A 143 -22.32 -21.42 16.58
CA PRO A 143 -21.04 -21.55 15.92
C PRO A 143 -21.14 -22.48 14.70
N SER A 144 -20.67 -21.98 13.56
CA SER A 144 -20.50 -22.73 12.31
C SER A 144 -19.53 -23.90 12.50
N THR A 145 -20.08 -25.08 12.80
CA THR A 145 -19.50 -26.34 12.33
C THR A 145 -20.48 -26.91 11.31
N SER A 146 -19.97 -27.22 10.13
CA SER A 146 -20.77 -27.70 9.01
C SER A 146 -21.48 -29.02 9.35
N SER A 147 -22.81 -29.04 9.33
CA SER A 147 -23.58 -30.14 8.73
C SER A 147 -25.06 -29.79 8.63
N GLY A 148 -25.48 -29.40 7.42
CA GLY A 148 -26.80 -29.69 6.82
C GLY A 148 -28.08 -29.11 7.45
N PRO A 149 -29.13 -28.87 6.63
CA PRO A 149 -30.42 -28.42 7.13
C PRO A 149 -31.21 -29.64 7.62
N TYR A 150 -31.19 -29.91 8.92
CA TYR A 150 -32.16 -30.81 9.53
C TYR A 150 -32.58 -30.35 10.92
N ASP A 151 -33.90 -30.39 11.06
CA ASP A 151 -34.78 -30.28 12.21
C ASP A 151 -34.19 -29.99 13.60
N THR A 152 -34.80 -28.99 14.24
CA THR A 152 -34.47 -28.50 15.57
C THR A 152 -35.02 -29.47 16.62
N GLN A 153 -34.33 -30.58 16.85
CA GLN A 153 -34.45 -31.32 18.11
C GLN A 153 -33.13 -31.21 18.87
N HIS A 154 -33.14 -30.26 19.81
CA HIS A 154 -32.08 -30.10 20.79
C HIS A 154 -32.04 -31.37 21.65
N ASN A 155 -31.17 -32.33 21.30
CA ASN A 155 -30.93 -33.57 22.05
C ASN A 155 -30.29 -33.24 23.40
N PHE A 156 -31.08 -32.71 24.34
CA PHE A 156 -30.73 -32.68 25.74
C PHE A 156 -30.71 -34.12 26.23
N PHE A 157 -29.55 -34.62 26.63
CA PHE A 157 -29.48 -35.80 27.48
C PHE A 157 -30.18 -35.43 28.79
N GLU A 158 -31.39 -35.96 29.02
CA GLU A 158 -32.16 -35.74 30.26
C GLU A 158 -31.30 -36.02 31.50
N SER A 159 -30.42 -37.03 31.41
CA SER A 159 -29.48 -37.40 32.46
C SER A 159 -28.52 -36.29 32.91
N ARG A 160 -28.32 -35.24 32.10
CA ARG A 160 -27.39 -34.13 32.38
C ARG A 160 -28.08 -32.77 32.49
N LYS A 161 -29.41 -32.73 32.39
CA LYS A 161 -30.18 -31.48 32.44
C LYS A 161 -30.03 -30.76 33.78
N SER A 162 -30.01 -31.50 34.89
CA SER A 162 -29.81 -30.93 36.22
C SER A 162 -28.43 -30.28 36.39
N VAL A 163 -27.37 -30.94 35.92
CA VAL A 163 -25.99 -30.41 35.97
C VAL A 163 -25.87 -29.14 35.12
N PHE A 164 -26.54 -29.13 33.97
CA PHE A 164 -26.60 -27.95 33.10
C PHE A 164 -27.35 -26.79 33.75
N ASP A 165 -28.54 -27.02 34.30
CA ASP A 165 -29.35 -25.98 34.95
C ASP A 165 -28.66 -25.41 36.20
N GLU A 166 -27.97 -26.26 36.96
CA GLU A 166 -27.17 -25.84 38.12
C GLU A 166 -25.98 -24.97 37.71
N ALA A 167 -25.25 -25.37 36.67
CA ALA A 167 -24.16 -24.56 36.12
C ALA A 167 -24.68 -23.22 35.57
N LEU A 168 -25.81 -23.22 34.87
CA LEU A 168 -26.44 -22.02 34.34
C LEU A 168 -26.84 -21.06 35.46
N LYS A 169 -27.42 -21.58 36.56
CA LYS A 169 -27.79 -20.79 37.72
C LYS A 169 -26.57 -20.19 38.44
N ALA A 170 -25.50 -20.96 38.59
CA ALA A 170 -24.23 -20.48 39.13
C ALA A 170 -23.62 -19.37 38.26
N LEU A 171 -23.78 -19.46 36.94
CA LEU A 171 -23.37 -18.42 35.99
C LEU A 171 -24.31 -17.21 35.95
N GLN A 172 -25.51 -17.27 36.53
CA GLN A 172 -26.46 -16.15 36.55
C GLN A 172 -26.38 -15.31 37.83
N SER A 173 -25.75 -15.77 38.92
CA SER A 173 -25.69 -15.00 40.17
C SER A 173 -24.86 -13.71 40.01
N ASN A 174 -25.42 -12.56 40.37
CA ASN A 174 -24.92 -11.21 40.00
C ASN A 174 -23.66 -10.73 40.76
N ASN A 175 -22.78 -11.64 41.19
CA ASN A 175 -21.55 -11.29 41.88
C ASN A 175 -20.40 -11.18 40.87
N GLU A 176 -19.85 -9.98 40.75
CA GLU A 176 -18.84 -9.52 39.78
C GLU A 176 -17.44 -10.16 39.95
N SER A 177 -17.21 -10.93 41.02
CA SER A 177 -15.93 -11.56 41.27
C SER A 177 -16.03 -13.08 41.14
N GLN A 178 -15.56 -13.60 39.99
CA GLN A 178 -15.24 -15.01 39.71
C GLN A 178 -16.41 -15.91 39.26
N LYS A 179 -16.65 -15.96 37.95
CA LYS A 179 -17.47 -17.01 37.28
C LYS A 179 -16.60 -17.85 36.35
N ILE A 180 -15.84 -18.77 36.94
CA ILE A 180 -15.21 -19.86 36.19
C ILE A 180 -15.78 -21.15 36.77
N ILE A 181 -16.51 -21.91 35.97
CA ILE A 181 -16.96 -23.26 36.32
C ILE A 181 -16.06 -24.24 35.58
N ALA A 182 -15.18 -24.92 36.31
CA ALA A 182 -14.38 -26.01 35.76
C ALA A 182 -15.23 -27.30 35.79
N LEU A 183 -15.58 -27.81 34.60
CA LEU A 183 -16.20 -29.12 34.47
C LEU A 183 -15.07 -30.14 34.22
N SER A 184 -14.87 -31.06 35.16
CA SER A 184 -13.94 -32.18 35.00
C SER A 184 -14.75 -33.47 34.87
N GLY A 185 -14.59 -34.17 33.74
CA GLY A 185 -15.22 -35.45 33.47
C GLY A 185 -14.17 -36.53 33.22
N MET A 186 -14.45 -37.75 33.66
CA MET A 186 -13.65 -38.93 33.32
C MET A 186 -13.76 -39.18 31.81
N GLY A 187 -12.63 -39.29 31.11
CA GLY A 187 -12.57 -39.54 29.66
C GLY A 187 -13.27 -40.85 29.31
N GLY A 188 -14.14 -40.82 28.30
CA GLY A 188 -14.99 -41.94 27.91
C GLY A 188 -14.21 -43.15 27.39
N GLU A 189 -14.59 -44.33 27.88
CA GLU A 189 -14.22 -45.63 27.34
C GLU A 189 -14.88 -45.85 25.97
N GLY A 190 -14.22 -45.37 24.91
CA GLY A 190 -14.53 -45.73 23.52
C GLY A 190 -13.69 -46.94 23.10
N GLY A 191 -14.15 -48.16 23.41
CA GLY A 191 -13.55 -49.38 22.90
C GLY A 191 -13.75 -49.51 21.40
N SER A 192 -12.73 -49.14 20.60
CA SER A 192 -12.67 -49.42 19.17
C SER A 192 -12.06 -50.80 18.95
N TRP A 193 -12.90 -51.79 18.62
CA TRP A 193 -12.46 -53.10 18.12
C TRP A 193 -11.94 -52.94 16.68
N GLY A 194 -10.64 -53.18 16.49
CA GLY A 194 -10.03 -53.37 15.17
C GLY A 194 -9.34 -54.73 15.13
N LYS A 195 -9.88 -55.65 14.32
CA LYS A 195 -9.26 -56.94 14.01
C LYS A 195 -8.00 -56.72 13.17
N HIS A 196 -6.91 -57.39 13.51
CA HIS A 196 -5.78 -57.64 12.62
C HIS A 196 -5.92 -59.04 12.03
N ASP A 197 -5.59 -59.15 10.74
CA ASP A 197 -5.44 -60.38 9.96
C ASP A 197 -4.40 -61.34 10.55
#